data_AF-A0A1Q2C7U8-F1
#
_entry.id   AF-A0A1Q2C7U8-F1
#
_cell.length_a   1.000
_cell.length_b   1.000
_cell.length_c   1.000
_cell.angle_alpha   90.00
_cell.angle_beta   90.00
_cell.angle_gamma   90.00
#
_symmetry.space_group_name_H-M   'P 1'
#
loop_
_entity.id
_entity.type
_entity.pdbx_description
1 polymer ?
#
loop_
_entity_poly.entity_id
_entity_poly.type
_entity_poly.pdbx_seq_one_letter_code
_entity_poly.pdbx_strand_id
1 'polypeptide(L)'
;MNDFKYVFGPIPSRRLGRSLGISPLPKKTCNYSCIYCQLGRTDKMTNKRQEFYKTEDIIAEFKQYLKDSDKFDIVTVVGEGEPTLAANLGELVVALKALTDKPVAVITNGALLSDPQVREELCHADMVLPSLDAYNQEISKKIDRPYGTIKFEEEFEGLKKFTHMYEGELWLEIMLVDGINDDEQSILKFQELLKELKYDRLYLNTPVRPPAEADVNVVSEERMRYAVETLGGTSIEMMSSGAFFSEIEDDYEAVKSIIGRHPMNQFEVRGFLESRDVKDPEAMMEQMKKDEAIHVIDYKGILTFRLK
;
A
#
# COMPACT_ATOMS: atom_id res chain seq x y z
N MET A 1 13.79 -21.91 14.25
CA MET A 1 13.29 -20.59 13.82
C MET A 1 12.69 -19.96 15.06
N ASN A 2 13.16 -18.78 15.46
CA ASN A 2 12.54 -18.08 16.58
C ASN A 2 11.08 -17.82 16.21
N ASP A 3 10.16 -18.22 17.08
CA ASP A 3 8.72 -18.00 16.90
C ASP A 3 8.43 -16.54 17.27
N PHE A 4 8.62 -15.65 16.31
CA PHE A 4 8.39 -14.22 16.48
C PHE A 4 6.89 -13.93 16.53
N LYS A 5 6.47 -13.15 17.53
CA LYS A 5 5.06 -12.85 17.81
C LYS A 5 4.59 -11.58 17.11
N TYR A 6 5.47 -10.60 16.95
CA TYR A 6 5.19 -9.26 16.44
C TYR A 6 5.83 -9.01 15.08
N VAL A 7 6.97 -9.66 14.81
CA VAL A 7 7.74 -9.54 13.58
C VAL A 7 7.48 -10.75 12.70
N PHE A 8 7.20 -10.53 11.41
CA PHE A 8 6.98 -11.61 10.45
C PHE A 8 7.53 -11.29 9.07
N GLY A 9 7.75 -12.35 8.28
CA GLY A 9 8.37 -12.22 6.96
C GLY A 9 9.90 -12.31 7.02
N PRO A 10 10.61 -11.66 6.08
CA PRO A 10 10.11 -10.71 5.09
C PRO A 10 9.25 -11.40 4.02
N ILE A 11 8.16 -10.74 3.62
CA ILE A 11 7.22 -11.20 2.60
C ILE A 11 7.51 -10.44 1.29
N PRO A 12 7.54 -11.11 0.13
CA PRO A 12 7.63 -10.42 -1.14
C PRO A 12 6.38 -9.56 -1.38
N SER A 13 6.58 -8.25 -1.47
CA SER A 13 5.59 -7.26 -1.87
C SER A 13 5.83 -6.84 -3.30
N ARG A 14 4.74 -6.75 -4.06
CA ARG A 14 4.74 -6.31 -5.47
C ARG A 14 5.11 -4.83 -5.63
N ARG A 15 4.96 -4.04 -4.57
CA ARG A 15 5.19 -2.59 -4.56
C ARG A 15 6.34 -2.15 -3.67
N LEU A 16 6.65 -2.95 -2.66
CA LEU A 16 7.55 -2.57 -1.56
C LEU A 16 8.81 -3.46 -1.45
N GLY A 17 9.04 -4.37 -2.41
CA GLY A 17 10.14 -5.32 -2.33
C GLY A 17 9.98 -6.33 -1.19
N ARG A 18 11.07 -6.69 -0.50
CA ARG A 18 11.04 -7.59 0.65
C ARG A 18 10.60 -6.82 1.91
N SER A 19 9.31 -6.88 2.22
CA SER A 19 8.71 -6.18 3.36
C SER A 19 8.77 -7.03 4.63
N LEU A 20 9.43 -6.51 5.66
CA LEU A 20 9.42 -7.08 7.00
C LEU A 20 8.22 -6.52 7.78
N GLY A 21 7.28 -7.37 8.15
CA GLY A 21 6.03 -6.96 8.79
C GLY A 21 6.16 -6.82 10.31
N ILE A 22 5.53 -5.78 10.86
CA ILE A 22 5.39 -5.51 12.29
C ILE A 22 3.89 -5.41 12.63
N SER A 23 3.38 -6.33 13.45
CA SER A 23 1.98 -6.32 13.92
C SER A 23 1.88 -5.71 15.32
N PRO A 24 1.32 -4.49 15.48
CA PRO A 24 1.23 -3.84 16.80
C PRO A 24 0.02 -4.29 17.63
N LEU A 25 -0.80 -5.20 17.10
CA LEU A 25 -2.05 -5.65 17.73
C LEU A 25 -2.35 -7.14 17.44
N PRO A 26 -3.22 -7.76 18.26
CA PRO A 26 -3.70 -9.13 18.04
C PRO A 26 -4.44 -9.31 16.73
N LYS A 27 -4.38 -10.54 16.20
CA LYS A 27 -5.13 -10.95 15.01
C LYS A 27 -6.60 -10.57 15.06
N LYS A 28 -7.11 -10.16 13.91
CA LYS A 28 -8.48 -9.73 13.58
C LYS A 28 -9.01 -8.58 14.43
N THR A 29 -8.13 -7.72 14.94
CA THR A 29 -8.52 -6.51 15.65
C THR A 29 -8.58 -5.34 14.67
N CYS A 30 -9.79 -4.96 14.26
CA CYS A 30 -9.99 -3.96 13.22
C CYS A 30 -11.26 -3.16 13.50
N ASN A 31 -11.33 -1.94 13.00
CA ASN A 31 -12.56 -1.16 12.98
C ASN A 31 -13.36 -1.36 11.69
N TYR A 32 -12.83 -2.08 10.71
CA TYR A 32 -13.53 -2.54 9.49
C TYR A 32 -13.77 -4.05 9.53
N SER A 33 -14.64 -4.54 8.66
CA SER A 33 -14.85 -5.97 8.40
C SER A 33 -14.96 -6.20 6.88
N CYS A 34 -13.92 -5.76 6.16
CA CYS A 34 -13.93 -5.72 4.70
C CYS A 34 -14.26 -7.08 4.09
N ILE A 35 -15.14 -7.11 3.09
CA ILE A 35 -15.58 -8.35 2.44
C ILE A 35 -14.45 -9.10 1.74
N TYR A 36 -13.41 -8.38 1.32
CA TYR A 36 -12.24 -8.92 0.65
C TYR A 36 -11.11 -9.33 1.62
N CYS A 37 -11.28 -9.16 2.93
CA CYS A 37 -10.18 -9.34 3.89
C CYS A 37 -9.65 -10.78 3.89
N GLN A 38 -8.37 -10.96 3.55
CA GLN A 38 -7.71 -12.28 3.51
C GLN A 38 -7.59 -12.96 4.89
N LEU A 39 -7.80 -12.21 5.98
CA LEU A 39 -7.84 -12.76 7.34
C LEU A 39 -9.22 -13.34 7.66
N GLY A 40 -10.21 -13.16 6.79
CA GLY A 40 -11.61 -13.44 7.05
C GLY A 40 -12.30 -12.32 7.83
N ARG A 41 -13.55 -12.56 8.22
CA ARG A 41 -14.35 -11.59 9.00
C ARG A 41 -13.65 -11.19 10.30
N THR A 42 -13.75 -9.91 10.62
CA THR A 42 -13.28 -9.33 11.88
C THR A 42 -14.06 -9.91 13.05
N ASP A 43 -13.36 -10.39 14.08
CA ASP A 43 -13.97 -10.96 15.29
C ASP A 43 -13.70 -10.13 16.56
N LYS A 44 -12.74 -9.18 16.50
CA LYS A 44 -12.44 -8.20 17.56
C LYS A 44 -12.67 -6.79 17.03
N MET A 45 -13.91 -6.51 16.65
CA MET A 45 -14.27 -5.22 16.07
C MET A 45 -14.24 -4.12 17.15
N THR A 46 -13.45 -3.06 16.94
CA THR A 46 -13.35 -1.95 17.89
C THR A 46 -12.94 -0.68 17.16
N ASN A 47 -13.50 0.46 17.56
CA ASN A 47 -13.01 1.78 17.14
C ASN A 47 -12.24 2.50 18.26
N LYS A 48 -11.94 1.81 19.36
CA LYS A 48 -11.21 2.36 20.50
C LYS A 48 -9.71 2.10 20.32
N ARG A 49 -8.93 3.17 20.23
CA ARG A 49 -7.47 3.11 20.28
C ARG A 49 -7.00 2.68 21.67
N GLN A 50 -6.04 1.77 21.73
CA GLN A 50 -5.40 1.34 22.98
C GLN A 50 -4.01 0.76 22.70
N GLU A 51 -3.18 0.67 23.75
CA GLU A 51 -1.94 -0.09 23.66
C GLU A 51 -2.28 -1.58 23.73
N PHE A 52 -2.17 -2.28 22.61
CA PHE A 52 -2.42 -3.72 22.55
C PHE A 52 -1.17 -4.53 22.92
N TYR A 53 -0.01 -4.07 22.47
CA TYR A 53 1.31 -4.58 22.81
C TYR A 53 2.22 -3.40 23.13
N LYS A 54 3.09 -3.58 24.12
CA LYS A 54 4.06 -2.56 24.50
C LYS A 54 5.06 -2.34 23.38
N THR A 55 5.40 -1.08 23.12
CA THR A 55 6.42 -0.71 22.14
C THR A 55 7.75 -1.44 22.42
N GLU A 56 8.13 -1.52 23.69
CA GLU A 56 9.36 -2.19 24.14
C GLU A 56 9.43 -3.67 23.73
N ASP A 57 8.31 -4.40 23.80
CA ASP A 57 8.25 -5.83 23.46
C ASP A 57 8.45 -6.05 21.96
N ILE A 58 7.79 -5.23 21.13
CA ILE A 58 7.92 -5.26 19.67
C ILE A 58 9.36 -4.91 19.26
N ILE A 59 9.93 -3.87 19.88
CA ILE A 59 11.29 -3.41 19.58
C ILE A 59 12.35 -4.43 20.04
N ALA A 60 12.16 -5.10 21.17
CA ALA A 60 13.05 -6.17 21.60
C ALA A 60 13.08 -7.32 20.58
N GLU A 61 11.92 -7.70 20.05
CA GLU A 61 11.80 -8.73 19.03
C GLU A 61 12.41 -8.30 17.69
N PHE A 62 12.16 -7.06 17.27
CA PHE A 62 12.77 -6.49 16.06
C PHE A 62 14.31 -6.46 16.15
N LYS A 63 14.87 -6.03 17.29
CA LYS A 63 16.32 -6.11 17.55
C LYS A 63 16.85 -7.53 17.48
N GLN A 64 16.07 -8.52 17.92
CA GLN A 64 16.47 -9.92 17.82
C GLN A 64 16.50 -10.38 16.36
N TYR A 65 15.49 -10.02 15.55
CA TYR A 65 15.50 -10.29 14.12
C TYR A 65 16.73 -9.68 13.42
N LEU A 66 17.07 -8.42 13.71
CA LEU A 66 18.20 -7.71 13.11
C LEU A 66 19.57 -8.34 13.41
N LYS A 67 19.72 -9.10 14.51
CA LYS A 67 20.96 -9.85 14.77
C LYS A 67 21.15 -11.02 13.81
N ASP A 68 20.03 -11.62 13.38
CA ASP A 68 20.01 -12.86 12.61
C ASP A 68 19.91 -12.58 11.09
N SER A 69 19.28 -11.47 10.69
CA SER A 69 19.06 -11.11 9.28
C SER A 69 18.87 -9.62 9.08
N ASP A 70 19.46 -9.11 8.00
CA ASP A 70 19.17 -7.78 7.46
C ASP A 70 18.66 -7.85 6.01
N LYS A 71 18.08 -8.99 5.61
CA LYS A 71 17.65 -9.24 4.23
C LYS A 71 16.21 -8.79 3.95
N PHE A 72 15.94 -7.52 4.15
CA PHE A 72 14.66 -6.87 3.83
C PHE A 72 14.90 -5.50 3.21
N ASP A 73 13.95 -4.98 2.46
CA ASP A 73 14.06 -3.67 1.78
C ASP A 73 13.32 -2.58 2.55
N ILE A 74 12.30 -2.95 3.33
CA ILE A 74 11.46 -2.02 4.08
C ILE A 74 10.91 -2.69 5.35
N VAL A 75 10.67 -1.90 6.40
CA VAL A 75 9.85 -2.32 7.55
C VAL A 75 8.44 -1.80 7.33
N THR A 76 7.43 -2.66 7.47
CA THR A 76 6.04 -2.25 7.30
C THR A 76 5.27 -2.53 8.58
N VAL A 77 4.77 -1.48 9.23
CA VAL A 77 3.74 -1.60 10.26
C VAL A 77 2.44 -1.92 9.55
N VAL A 78 2.22 -3.23 9.43
CA VAL A 78 1.06 -3.86 8.83
C VAL A 78 0.82 -5.11 9.65
N GLY A 79 -0.43 -5.33 10.01
CA GLY A 79 -0.73 -6.36 10.97
C GLY A 79 -2.02 -7.06 10.64
N GLU A 80 -2.31 -8.05 11.47
CA GLU A 80 -3.50 -8.86 11.35
C GLU A 80 -4.73 -8.08 11.84
N GLY A 81 -4.93 -6.86 11.34
CA GLY A 81 -5.91 -5.88 11.81
C GLY A 81 -5.54 -4.46 11.38
N GLU A 82 -6.13 -3.43 12.00
CA GLU A 82 -5.89 -2.02 11.65
C GLU A 82 -4.83 -1.38 12.56
N PRO A 83 -3.63 -1.03 12.05
CA PRO A 83 -2.53 -0.49 12.85
C PRO A 83 -2.84 0.81 13.59
N THR A 84 -3.69 1.69 13.05
CA THR A 84 -4.02 2.97 13.70
C THR A 84 -4.83 2.81 14.99
N LEU A 85 -5.35 1.61 15.28
CA LEU A 85 -5.93 1.29 16.58
C LEU A 85 -4.88 1.18 17.70
N ALA A 86 -3.60 0.97 17.38
CA ALA A 86 -2.54 0.98 18.37
C ALA A 86 -2.29 2.42 18.86
N ALA A 87 -2.59 2.69 20.14
CA ALA A 87 -2.41 4.03 20.72
C ALA A 87 -0.95 4.48 20.80
N ASN A 88 -0.01 3.54 20.69
CA ASN A 88 1.43 3.74 20.67
C ASN A 88 2.03 3.69 19.25
N LEU A 89 1.22 3.82 18.19
CA LEU A 89 1.69 3.73 16.80
C LEU A 89 2.82 4.73 16.50
N GLY A 90 2.64 6.01 16.88
CA GLY A 90 3.67 7.03 16.65
C GLY A 90 5.00 6.71 17.33
N GLU A 91 4.96 6.27 18.60
CA GLU A 91 6.15 5.84 19.35
C GLU A 91 6.83 4.65 18.67
N LEU A 92 6.04 3.65 18.26
CA LEU A 92 6.55 2.46 17.58
C LEU A 92 7.26 2.80 16.27
N VAL A 93 6.65 3.65 15.42
CA VAL A 93 7.25 4.06 14.15
C VAL A 93 8.58 4.78 14.39
N VAL A 94 8.64 5.72 15.34
CA VAL A 94 9.87 6.42 15.70
C VAL A 94 10.95 5.44 16.19
N ALA A 95 10.58 4.49 17.04
CA ALA A 95 11.51 3.51 17.60
C ALA A 95 12.04 2.52 16.53
N LEU A 96 11.21 2.10 15.57
CA LEU A 96 11.64 1.26 14.44
C LEU A 96 12.67 2.00 13.57
N LYS A 97 12.38 3.26 13.20
CA LYS A 97 13.27 4.10 12.39
C LYS A 97 14.63 4.34 13.05
N ALA A 98 14.68 4.37 14.37
CA ALA A 98 15.93 4.53 15.10
C ALA A 98 16.87 3.30 15.03
N LEU A 99 16.37 2.16 14.54
CA LEU A 99 17.07 0.87 14.56
C LEU A 99 17.43 0.34 13.18
N THR A 100 17.00 1.01 12.11
CA THR A 100 17.31 0.63 10.73
C THR A 100 17.43 1.88 9.86
N ASP A 101 18.27 1.80 8.83
CA ASP A 101 18.40 2.80 7.78
C ASP A 101 17.34 2.67 6.67
N LYS A 102 16.64 1.54 6.64
CA LYS A 102 15.57 1.24 5.68
C LYS A 102 14.29 2.01 6.00
N PRO A 103 13.46 2.30 4.99
CA PRO A 103 12.21 3.02 5.21
C PRO A 103 11.27 2.25 6.14
N VAL A 104 10.46 3.00 6.88
CA VAL A 104 9.34 2.46 7.68
C VAL A 104 8.02 2.93 7.07
N ALA A 105 7.21 1.98 6.62
CA ALA A 105 5.89 2.21 6.05
C ALA A 105 4.76 1.83 7.01
N VAL A 106 3.60 2.48 6.88
CA VAL A 106 2.35 2.09 7.55
C VAL A 106 1.28 1.81 6.49
N ILE A 107 0.66 0.63 6.54
CA ILE A 107 -0.54 0.31 5.74
C ILE A 107 -1.76 0.48 6.64
N THR A 108 -2.74 1.25 6.21
CA THR A 108 -3.93 1.56 7.01
C THR A 108 -5.19 1.56 6.15
N ASN A 109 -6.31 1.15 6.73
CA ASN A 109 -7.62 1.26 6.09
C ASN A 109 -8.16 2.70 6.05
N GLY A 110 -7.47 3.68 6.64
CA GLY A 110 -7.83 5.10 6.60
C GLY A 110 -8.94 5.53 7.57
N ALA A 111 -9.62 4.58 8.22
CA ALA A 111 -10.82 4.80 9.01
C ALA A 111 -10.69 5.81 10.16
N LEU A 112 -9.48 5.92 10.74
CA LEU A 112 -9.19 6.83 11.85
C LEU A 112 -8.51 8.13 11.40
N LEU A 113 -8.38 8.40 10.10
CA LEU A 113 -7.78 9.63 9.61
C LEU A 113 -8.57 10.89 9.97
N SER A 114 -9.81 10.78 10.45
CA SER A 114 -10.56 11.91 11.01
C SER A 114 -9.95 12.43 12.32
N ASP A 115 -9.25 11.58 13.08
CA ASP A 115 -8.54 11.93 14.32
C ASP A 115 -7.22 12.69 14.00
N PRO A 116 -7.07 13.96 14.43
CA PRO A 116 -5.81 14.71 14.25
C PRO A 116 -4.59 14.01 14.84
N GLN A 117 -4.74 13.31 15.97
CA GLN A 117 -3.61 12.65 16.61
C GLN A 117 -3.11 11.47 15.76
N VAL A 118 -4.01 10.71 15.14
CA VAL A 118 -3.63 9.63 14.21
C VAL A 118 -2.86 10.19 13.01
N ARG A 119 -3.31 11.33 12.46
CA ARG A 119 -2.58 11.98 11.35
C ARG A 119 -1.17 12.41 11.76
N GLU A 120 -1.02 13.01 12.95
CA GLU A 120 0.29 13.42 13.48
C GLU A 120 1.23 12.22 13.69
N GLU A 121 0.73 11.11 14.23
CA GLU A 121 1.52 9.89 14.44
C GLU A 121 1.95 9.24 13.12
N LEU A 122 1.06 9.21 12.12
CA LEU A 122 1.37 8.70 10.77
C LEU A 122 2.45 9.53 10.08
N CYS A 123 2.55 10.84 10.37
CA CYS A 123 3.61 11.69 9.82
C CYS A 123 5.03 11.27 10.25
N HIS A 124 5.19 10.38 11.23
CA HIS A 124 6.51 9.83 11.57
C HIS A 124 7.00 8.78 10.57
N ALA A 125 6.12 8.15 9.81
CA ALA A 125 6.47 7.12 8.83
C ALA A 125 7.10 7.73 7.58
N ASP A 126 8.04 7.02 6.96
CA ASP A 126 8.61 7.44 5.67
C ASP A 126 7.62 7.22 4.52
N MET A 127 6.70 6.27 4.67
CA MET A 127 5.65 6.00 3.70
C MET A 127 4.33 5.64 4.38
N VAL A 128 3.21 6.09 3.83
CA VAL A 128 1.87 5.70 4.29
C VAL A 128 1.03 5.25 3.12
N LEU A 129 0.32 4.13 3.31
CA LEU A 129 -0.52 3.50 2.29
C LEU A 129 -1.96 3.41 2.80
N PRO A 130 -2.78 4.47 2.65
CA PRO A 130 -4.19 4.44 3.01
C PRO A 130 -5.06 3.82 1.92
N SER A 131 -6.00 2.98 2.31
CA SER A 131 -7.08 2.49 1.43
C SER A 131 -8.20 3.53 1.26
N LEU A 132 -8.77 3.60 0.06
CA LEU A 132 -9.97 4.38 -0.29
C LEU A 132 -10.89 3.51 -1.18
N ASP A 133 -11.51 2.49 -0.58
CA ASP A 133 -12.24 1.47 -1.34
C ASP A 133 -13.69 1.87 -1.69
N ALA A 134 -14.11 3.04 -1.21
CA ALA A 134 -15.44 3.59 -1.41
C ALA A 134 -15.39 5.07 -1.78
N TYR A 135 -16.43 5.53 -2.47
CA TYR A 135 -16.62 6.95 -2.80
C TYR A 135 -17.82 7.59 -2.07
N ASN A 136 -18.54 6.81 -1.27
CA ASN A 136 -19.63 7.28 -0.42
C ASN A 136 -19.92 6.27 0.72
N GLN A 137 -20.79 6.67 1.65
CA GLN A 137 -21.20 5.84 2.77
C GLN A 137 -21.85 4.50 2.40
N GLU A 138 -22.59 4.45 1.29
CA GLU A 138 -23.29 3.23 0.84
C GLU A 138 -22.29 2.17 0.40
N ILE A 139 -21.32 2.54 -0.43
CA ILE A 139 -20.27 1.64 -0.92
C ILE A 139 -19.35 1.22 0.24
N SER A 140 -18.98 2.14 1.13
CA SER A 140 -18.18 1.81 2.32
C SER A 140 -18.87 0.75 3.19
N LYS A 141 -20.20 0.84 3.36
CA LYS A 141 -20.96 -0.20 4.08
C LYS A 141 -21.03 -1.54 3.33
N LYS A 142 -21.01 -1.54 2.00
CA LYS A 142 -21.02 -2.75 1.20
C LYS A 142 -19.66 -3.47 1.25
N ILE A 143 -18.57 -2.71 1.10
CA ILE A 143 -17.21 -3.24 0.97
C ILE A 143 -16.51 -3.33 2.33
N ASP A 144 -16.29 -2.21 3.00
CA ASP A 144 -15.44 -2.11 4.19
C ASP A 144 -16.15 -2.54 5.47
N ARG A 145 -17.48 -2.38 5.50
CA ARG A 145 -18.35 -2.64 6.65
C ARG A 145 -17.78 -1.99 7.91
N PRO A 146 -17.69 -0.65 7.91
CA PRO A 146 -17.00 0.09 8.96
C PRO A 146 -17.74 0.00 10.29
N TYR A 147 -17.02 0.22 11.39
CA TYR A 147 -17.61 0.32 12.72
C TYR A 147 -18.70 1.40 12.71
N GLY A 148 -19.85 1.14 13.34
CA GLY A 148 -21.08 1.90 13.09
C GLY A 148 -21.03 3.41 13.40
N THR A 149 -19.99 3.88 14.09
CA THR A 149 -19.76 5.32 14.35
C THR A 149 -18.94 6.02 13.26
N ILE A 150 -18.32 5.28 12.35
CA ILE A 150 -17.45 5.82 11.29
C ILE A 150 -18.32 6.26 10.13
N LYS A 151 -18.16 7.52 9.74
CA LYS A 151 -18.83 8.09 8.57
C LYS A 151 -17.82 8.34 7.47
N PHE A 152 -18.17 7.94 6.26
CA PHE A 152 -17.30 8.09 5.10
C PHE A 152 -16.87 9.55 4.88
N GLU A 153 -17.79 10.51 5.05
CA GLU A 153 -17.47 11.93 4.85
C GLU A 153 -16.45 12.44 5.87
N GLU A 154 -16.50 11.98 7.12
CA GLU A 154 -15.56 12.36 8.17
C GLU A 154 -14.17 11.74 7.94
N GLU A 155 -14.15 10.48 7.51
CA GLU A 155 -12.93 9.76 7.09
C GLU A 155 -12.26 10.44 5.90
N PHE A 156 -13.02 10.73 4.84
CA PHE A 156 -12.50 11.36 3.63
C PHE A 156 -11.96 12.77 3.90
N GLU A 157 -12.66 13.58 4.70
CA GLU A 157 -12.14 14.88 5.16
C GLU A 157 -10.86 14.74 5.99
N GLY A 158 -10.75 13.66 6.76
CA GLY A 158 -9.53 13.28 7.48
C GLY A 158 -8.37 12.96 6.53
N LEU A 159 -8.64 12.10 5.53
CA LEU A 159 -7.67 11.74 4.49
C LEU A 159 -7.20 12.97 3.72
N LYS A 160 -8.12 13.83 3.27
CA LYS A 160 -7.79 15.08 2.59
C LYS A 160 -6.87 15.97 3.42
N LYS A 161 -7.13 16.14 4.72
CA LYS A 161 -6.22 16.89 5.60
C LYS A 161 -4.85 16.22 5.69
N PHE A 162 -4.84 14.90 5.86
CA PHE A 162 -3.60 14.13 5.95
C PHE A 162 -2.74 14.29 4.69
N THR A 163 -3.32 14.18 3.50
CA THR A 163 -2.60 14.29 2.23
C THR A 163 -1.92 15.65 2.02
N HIS A 164 -2.42 16.70 2.67
CA HIS A 164 -1.85 18.05 2.58
C HIS A 164 -0.80 18.36 3.65
N MET A 165 -0.73 17.58 4.74
CA MET A 165 0.23 17.77 5.82
C MET A 165 1.36 16.73 5.83
N TYR A 166 1.16 15.61 5.14
CA TYR A 166 2.16 14.55 5.06
C TYR A 166 3.22 14.87 4.00
N GLU A 167 4.48 14.73 4.38
CA GLU A 167 5.65 15.07 3.54
C GLU A 167 6.47 13.83 3.14
N GLY A 168 6.04 12.63 3.55
CA GLY A 168 6.61 11.37 3.08
C GLY A 168 5.93 10.86 1.81
N GLU A 169 6.20 9.62 1.43
CA GLU A 169 5.59 8.99 0.25
C GLU A 169 4.18 8.48 0.56
N LEU A 170 3.17 9.07 -0.08
CA LEU A 170 1.77 8.72 0.10
C LEU A 170 1.25 7.88 -1.08
N TRP A 171 0.96 6.61 -0.82
CA TRP A 171 0.51 5.68 -1.86
C TRP A 171 -0.92 5.21 -1.58
N LEU A 172 -1.89 5.82 -2.25
CA LEU A 172 -3.29 5.43 -2.13
C LEU A 172 -3.52 4.03 -2.71
N GLU A 173 -4.43 3.28 -2.11
CA GLU A 173 -4.91 2.00 -2.64
C GLU A 173 -6.43 2.01 -2.79
N ILE A 174 -6.93 1.51 -3.92
CA ILE A 174 -8.37 1.26 -4.14
C ILE A 174 -8.54 -0.22 -4.47
N MET A 175 -9.30 -0.93 -3.64
CA MET A 175 -9.76 -2.29 -3.89
C MET A 175 -11.04 -2.26 -4.74
N LEU A 176 -10.91 -2.66 -6.00
CA LEU A 176 -12.05 -2.85 -6.91
C LEU A 176 -12.62 -4.26 -6.76
N VAL A 177 -13.93 -4.34 -6.57
CA VAL A 177 -14.70 -5.57 -6.37
C VAL A 177 -15.78 -5.68 -7.44
N ASP A 178 -15.82 -6.82 -8.13
CA ASP A 178 -16.74 -7.06 -9.24
C ASP A 178 -18.20 -6.84 -8.84
N GLY A 179 -18.88 -5.99 -9.60
CA GLY A 179 -20.30 -5.70 -9.45
C GLY A 179 -20.63 -4.79 -8.27
N ILE A 180 -19.65 -4.20 -7.59
CA ILE A 180 -19.87 -3.30 -6.44
C ILE A 180 -19.36 -1.88 -6.70
N ASN A 181 -18.09 -1.72 -7.09
CA ASN A 181 -17.46 -0.41 -7.26
C ASN A 181 -16.58 -0.31 -8.53
N ASP A 182 -16.81 -1.18 -9.51
CA ASP A 182 -15.97 -1.33 -10.70
C ASP A 182 -16.66 -0.91 -12.02
N ASP A 183 -17.91 -0.43 -11.95
CA ASP A 183 -18.60 0.16 -13.09
C ASP A 183 -18.07 1.57 -13.44
N GLU A 184 -18.33 2.04 -14.66
CA GLU A 184 -17.83 3.33 -15.14
C GLU A 184 -18.22 4.52 -14.25
N GLN A 185 -19.44 4.53 -13.69
CA GLN A 185 -19.88 5.62 -12.82
C GLN A 185 -19.15 5.60 -11.48
N SER A 186 -18.88 4.41 -10.95
CA SER A 186 -18.05 4.22 -9.76
C SER A 186 -16.64 4.76 -9.97
N ILE A 187 -16.00 4.41 -11.09
CA ILE A 187 -14.67 4.91 -11.45
C ILE A 187 -14.65 6.43 -11.59
N LEU A 188 -15.65 7.04 -12.24
CA LEU A 188 -15.73 8.50 -12.34
C LEU A 188 -15.89 9.19 -10.97
N LYS A 189 -16.60 8.56 -10.02
CA LYS A 189 -16.71 9.11 -8.65
C LYS A 189 -15.38 9.05 -7.91
N PHE A 190 -14.62 7.97 -8.05
CA PHE A 190 -13.25 7.92 -7.53
C PHE A 190 -12.38 9.01 -8.15
N GLN A 191 -12.50 9.23 -9.47
CA GLN A 191 -11.77 10.29 -10.16
C GLN A 191 -12.06 11.67 -9.56
N GLU A 192 -13.33 11.98 -9.22
CA GLU A 192 -13.66 13.24 -8.56
C GLU A 192 -13.04 13.37 -7.17
N LEU A 193 -13.08 12.32 -6.34
CA LEU A 193 -12.46 12.35 -5.01
C LEU A 193 -10.94 12.54 -5.09
N LEU A 194 -10.29 11.83 -6.02
CA LEU A 194 -8.83 11.88 -6.19
C LEU A 194 -8.33 13.28 -6.59
N LYS A 195 -9.14 14.11 -7.26
CA LYS A 195 -8.79 15.51 -7.58
C LYS A 195 -8.61 16.37 -6.33
N GLU A 196 -9.19 15.97 -5.20
CA GLU A 196 -9.11 16.70 -3.94
C GLU A 196 -7.92 16.27 -3.07
N LEU A 197 -7.19 15.23 -3.46
CA LEU A 197 -6.11 14.63 -2.69
C LEU A 197 -4.75 14.92 -3.32
N LYS A 198 -3.72 15.02 -2.48
CA LYS A 198 -2.32 15.14 -2.90
C LYS A 198 -1.58 13.84 -2.54
N TYR A 199 -1.23 13.04 -3.54
CA TYR A 199 -0.58 11.74 -3.33
C TYR A 199 0.50 11.50 -4.39
N ASP A 200 1.43 10.60 -4.09
CA ASP A 200 2.54 10.28 -4.99
C ASP A 200 2.19 9.12 -5.93
N ARG A 201 1.41 8.15 -5.44
CA ARG A 201 0.99 6.98 -6.21
C ARG A 201 -0.43 6.57 -5.92
N LEU A 202 -1.10 6.02 -6.93
CA LEU A 202 -2.39 5.35 -6.81
C LEU A 202 -2.24 3.91 -7.28
N TYR A 203 -2.54 2.98 -6.40
CA TYR A 203 -2.58 1.56 -6.72
C TYR A 203 -4.03 1.07 -6.76
N LEU A 204 -4.33 0.31 -7.81
CA LEU A 204 -5.59 -0.39 -7.98
C LEU A 204 -5.38 -1.88 -7.69
N ASN A 205 -6.28 -2.47 -6.93
CA ASN A 205 -6.21 -3.86 -6.53
C ASN A 205 -7.56 -4.54 -6.73
N THR A 206 -7.54 -5.87 -6.69
CA THR A 206 -8.75 -6.70 -6.73
C THR A 206 -8.52 -7.96 -5.89
N PRO A 207 -9.56 -8.61 -5.33
CA PRO A 207 -9.40 -9.68 -4.33
C PRO A 207 -8.90 -11.01 -4.91
N VAL A 208 -7.64 -11.04 -5.37
CA VAL A 208 -6.98 -12.21 -5.96
C VAL A 208 -6.60 -13.29 -4.94
N ARG A 209 -6.68 -12.96 -3.64
CA ARG A 209 -6.50 -13.90 -2.54
C ARG A 209 -7.87 -14.28 -1.98
N PRO A 210 -8.04 -15.48 -1.39
CA PRO A 210 -9.32 -15.90 -0.83
C PRO A 210 -9.93 -14.81 0.09
N PRO A 211 -11.07 -14.22 -0.29
CA PRO A 211 -11.71 -13.14 0.46
C PRO A 211 -12.45 -13.67 1.70
N ALA A 212 -12.93 -12.75 2.55
CA ALA A 212 -13.71 -13.11 3.73
C ALA A 212 -15.11 -13.65 3.38
N GLU A 213 -15.68 -13.17 2.28
CA GLU A 213 -16.99 -13.56 1.76
C GLU A 213 -16.84 -14.33 0.45
N ALA A 214 -17.54 -15.46 0.32
CA ALA A 214 -17.36 -16.37 -0.82
C ALA A 214 -17.89 -15.83 -2.16
N ASP A 215 -18.76 -14.82 -2.13
CA ASP A 215 -19.37 -14.17 -3.29
C ASP A 215 -18.58 -12.94 -3.79
N VAL A 216 -17.43 -12.65 -3.17
CA VAL A 216 -16.52 -11.58 -3.60
C VAL A 216 -15.62 -12.09 -4.73
N ASN A 217 -15.72 -11.44 -5.89
CA ASN A 217 -14.98 -11.81 -7.10
C ASN A 217 -14.00 -10.71 -7.51
N VAL A 218 -12.97 -11.14 -8.27
CA VAL A 218 -12.04 -10.23 -8.95
C VAL A 218 -12.74 -9.52 -10.10
N VAL A 219 -12.36 -8.28 -10.36
CA VAL A 219 -12.85 -7.54 -11.54
C VAL A 219 -12.26 -8.12 -12.82
N SER A 220 -12.94 -7.90 -13.95
CA SER A 220 -12.39 -8.31 -15.25
C SER A 220 -11.17 -7.47 -15.64
N GLU A 221 -10.28 -8.04 -16.45
CA GLU A 221 -9.12 -7.30 -16.99
C GLU A 221 -9.53 -6.03 -17.74
N GLU A 222 -10.65 -6.06 -18.47
CA GLU A 222 -11.19 -4.92 -19.19
C GLU A 222 -11.57 -3.79 -18.22
N ARG A 223 -12.29 -4.11 -17.13
CA ARG A 223 -12.66 -3.11 -16.12
C ARG A 223 -11.43 -2.58 -15.37
N MET A 224 -10.47 -3.44 -15.05
CA MET A 224 -9.22 -3.01 -14.42
C MET A 224 -8.42 -2.08 -15.34
N ARG A 225 -8.30 -2.39 -16.64
CA ARG A 225 -7.65 -1.50 -17.61
C ARG A 225 -8.36 -0.15 -17.70
N TYR A 226 -9.69 -0.15 -17.81
CA TYR A 226 -10.48 1.07 -17.82
C TYR A 226 -10.24 1.93 -16.57
N ALA A 227 -10.21 1.32 -15.38
CA ALA A 227 -9.94 2.01 -14.13
C ALA A 227 -8.50 2.57 -14.08
N VAL A 228 -7.50 1.78 -14.49
CA VAL A 228 -6.09 2.20 -14.59
C VAL A 228 -5.96 3.43 -15.50
N GLU A 229 -6.53 3.37 -16.70
CA GLU A 229 -6.45 4.46 -17.69
C GLU A 229 -7.19 5.71 -17.22
N THR A 230 -8.37 5.55 -16.62
CA THR A 230 -9.22 6.67 -16.18
C THR A 230 -8.66 7.37 -14.93
N LEU A 231 -8.10 6.60 -13.99
CA LEU A 231 -7.62 7.11 -12.72
C LEU A 231 -6.11 7.45 -12.73
N GLY A 232 -5.37 6.99 -13.74
CA GLY A 232 -3.92 7.17 -13.82
C GLY A 232 -3.14 6.36 -12.78
N GLY A 233 -3.72 5.27 -12.28
CA GLY A 233 -3.12 4.41 -11.25
C GLY A 233 -2.39 3.18 -11.82
N THR A 234 -1.82 2.35 -10.94
CA THR A 234 -1.15 1.09 -11.29
C THR A 234 -1.95 -0.10 -10.77
N SER A 235 -2.26 -1.09 -11.62
CA SER A 235 -2.86 -2.33 -11.13
C SER A 235 -1.81 -3.22 -10.47
N ILE A 236 -2.02 -3.56 -9.20
CA ILE A 236 -1.10 -4.42 -8.43
C ILE A 236 -1.01 -5.82 -9.01
N GLU A 237 -2.14 -6.35 -9.48
CA GLU A 237 -2.21 -7.66 -10.11
C GLU A 237 -1.40 -7.67 -11.41
N MET A 238 -1.60 -6.65 -12.25
CA MET A 238 -0.94 -6.56 -13.57
C MET A 238 0.59 -6.52 -13.44
N MET A 239 1.13 -6.02 -12.34
CA MET A 239 2.58 -6.07 -12.07
C MET A 239 3.12 -7.49 -11.90
N SER A 240 2.30 -8.45 -11.47
CA SER A 240 2.70 -9.85 -11.25
C SER A 240 2.40 -10.78 -12.41
N SER A 241 1.45 -10.41 -13.28
CA SER A 241 1.15 -11.15 -14.50
C SER A 241 2.00 -10.69 -15.69
N GLY A 242 2.86 -9.68 -15.53
CA GLY A 242 3.62 -9.10 -16.62
C GLY A 242 2.81 -8.19 -17.53
N ALA A 243 1.68 -7.69 -17.05
CA ALA A 243 0.70 -6.97 -17.84
C ALA A 243 0.95 -5.45 -17.94
N PHE A 244 2.13 -4.96 -17.53
CA PHE A 244 2.68 -3.82 -18.25
C PHE A 244 2.91 -4.32 -19.68
N PHE A 245 1.93 -4.14 -20.54
CA PHE A 245 2.02 -4.59 -21.92
C PHE A 245 2.52 -3.42 -22.75
N SER A 246 3.65 -3.63 -23.42
CA SER A 246 4.16 -2.70 -24.42
C SER A 246 4.40 -3.48 -25.70
N GLU A 247 3.77 -3.04 -26.79
CA GLU A 247 4.02 -3.55 -28.14
C GLU A 247 5.43 -3.21 -28.65
N ILE A 248 6.16 -2.36 -27.93
CA ILE A 248 7.55 -2.03 -28.24
C ILE A 248 8.39 -3.29 -27.99
N GLU A 249 9.05 -3.79 -29.04
CA GLU A 249 9.91 -4.98 -28.97
C GLU A 249 11.16 -4.74 -28.11
N ASP A 250 11.76 -3.55 -28.21
CA ASP A 250 12.94 -3.18 -27.42
C ASP A 250 12.54 -2.93 -25.96
N ASP A 251 13.09 -3.73 -25.05
CA ASP A 251 12.74 -3.69 -23.63
C ASP A 251 13.08 -2.35 -22.98
N TYR A 252 14.18 -1.71 -23.38
CA TYR A 252 14.60 -0.43 -22.83
C TYR A 252 13.64 0.69 -23.23
N GLU A 253 13.31 0.79 -24.51
CA GLU A 253 12.32 1.75 -25.03
C GLU A 253 10.91 1.44 -24.52
N ALA A 254 10.58 0.17 -24.26
CA ALA A 254 9.33 -0.22 -23.63
C ALA A 254 9.22 0.34 -22.21
N VAL A 255 10.26 0.17 -21.36
CA VAL A 255 10.28 0.79 -20.02
C VAL A 255 10.21 2.30 -20.15
N LYS A 256 11.02 2.91 -21.04
CA LYS A 256 11.08 4.36 -21.24
C LYS A 256 9.73 4.97 -21.61
N SER A 257 8.97 4.26 -22.45
CA SER A 257 7.61 4.65 -22.83
C SER A 257 6.65 4.66 -21.63
N ILE A 258 6.72 3.62 -20.78
CA ILE A 258 5.86 3.51 -19.59
C ILE A 258 6.21 4.61 -18.58
N ILE A 259 7.49 4.78 -18.24
CA ILE A 259 7.92 5.79 -17.24
C ILE A 259 7.71 7.24 -17.69
N GLY A 260 7.42 7.47 -18.97
CA GLY A 260 7.00 8.77 -19.50
C GLY A 260 5.58 9.17 -19.14
N ARG A 261 4.71 8.20 -18.84
CA ARG A 261 3.33 8.44 -18.39
C ARG A 261 3.12 8.02 -16.94
N HIS A 262 3.92 7.08 -16.45
CA HIS A 262 3.73 6.41 -15.19
C HIS A 262 5.07 6.11 -14.51
N PRO A 263 5.56 6.97 -13.59
CA PRO A 263 6.80 6.74 -12.86
C PRO A 263 6.83 5.38 -12.18
N MET A 264 7.84 4.57 -12.49
CA MET A 264 7.99 3.22 -11.92
C MET A 264 9.12 3.20 -10.90
N ASN A 265 8.92 2.56 -9.76
CA ASN A 265 9.99 2.24 -8.82
C ASN A 265 10.81 1.03 -9.31
N GLN A 266 11.98 0.82 -8.71
CA GLN A 266 12.91 -0.25 -9.10
C GLN A 266 12.28 -1.66 -9.04
N PHE A 267 11.32 -1.89 -8.14
CA PHE A 267 10.65 -3.18 -8.01
C PHE A 267 9.65 -3.38 -9.16
N GLU A 268 8.95 -2.31 -9.56
CA GLU A 268 8.03 -2.31 -10.70
C GLU A 268 8.78 -2.51 -12.02
N VAL A 269 9.90 -1.80 -12.20
CA VAL A 269 10.75 -1.95 -13.40
C VAL A 269 11.29 -3.36 -13.48
N ARG A 270 11.82 -3.91 -12.37
CA ARG A 270 12.30 -5.30 -12.32
C ARG A 270 11.19 -6.29 -12.69
N GLY A 271 10.00 -6.16 -12.09
CA GLY A 271 8.88 -7.06 -12.37
C GLY A 271 8.44 -7.05 -13.84
N PHE A 272 8.43 -5.87 -14.47
CA PHE A 272 8.14 -5.76 -15.90
C PHE A 272 9.23 -6.41 -16.76
N LEU A 273 10.51 -6.16 -16.49
CA LEU A 273 11.61 -6.78 -17.23
C LEU A 273 11.63 -8.31 -17.08
N GLU A 274 11.37 -8.82 -15.87
CA GLU A 274 11.25 -10.26 -15.60
C GLU A 274 10.10 -10.88 -16.40
N SER A 275 8.97 -10.19 -16.55
CA SER A 275 7.85 -10.69 -17.37
C SER A 275 8.12 -10.74 -18.87
N ARG A 276 9.18 -10.06 -19.33
CA ARG A 276 9.64 -10.08 -20.73
C ARG A 276 10.84 -11.01 -20.93
N ASP A 277 11.12 -11.88 -19.94
CA ASP A 277 12.24 -12.82 -19.95
C ASP A 277 13.62 -12.15 -20.13
N VAL A 278 13.75 -10.89 -19.69
CA VAL A 278 15.02 -10.15 -19.72
C VAL A 278 16.03 -10.84 -18.80
N LYS A 279 17.16 -11.26 -19.37
CA LYS A 279 18.16 -12.07 -18.66
C LYS A 279 18.86 -11.36 -17.51
N ASP A 280 19.03 -10.04 -17.62
CA ASP A 280 19.70 -9.22 -16.61
C ASP A 280 18.97 -7.88 -16.41
N PRO A 281 17.87 -7.87 -15.64
CA PRO A 281 17.12 -6.67 -15.34
C PRO A 281 17.96 -5.61 -14.61
N GLU A 282 18.93 -6.02 -13.79
CA GLU A 282 19.79 -5.11 -13.03
C GLU A 282 20.72 -4.32 -13.95
N ALA A 283 21.36 -4.98 -14.92
CA ALA A 283 22.22 -4.29 -15.89
C ALA A 283 21.44 -3.24 -16.70
N MET A 284 20.19 -3.53 -17.05
CA MET A 284 19.33 -2.57 -17.76
C MET A 284 18.94 -1.39 -16.87
N MET A 285 18.56 -1.62 -15.61
CA MET A 285 18.30 -0.54 -14.66
C MET A 285 19.55 0.32 -14.40
N GLU A 286 20.74 -0.27 -14.33
CA GLU A 286 22.01 0.47 -14.24
C GLU A 286 22.31 1.31 -15.48
N GLN A 287 21.89 0.86 -16.66
CA GLN A 287 21.93 1.67 -17.88
C GLN A 287 20.95 2.83 -17.80
N MET A 288 19.72 2.60 -17.35
CA MET A 288 18.70 3.65 -17.19
C MET A 288 19.13 4.75 -16.22
N LYS A 289 19.83 4.41 -15.13
CA LYS A 289 20.39 5.39 -14.18
C LYS A 289 21.39 6.37 -14.82
N LYS A 290 21.98 6.00 -15.96
CA LYS A 290 22.96 6.81 -16.69
C LYS A 290 22.34 7.59 -17.86
N ASP A 291 21.06 7.35 -18.20
CA ASP A 291 20.38 8.03 -19.29
C ASP A 291 19.95 9.43 -18.86
N GLU A 292 20.45 10.45 -19.56
CA GLU A 292 20.14 11.85 -19.28
C GLU A 292 18.66 12.20 -19.49
N ALA A 293 17.90 11.41 -20.24
CA ALA A 293 16.45 11.58 -20.42
C ALA A 293 15.62 11.04 -19.25
N ILE A 294 16.24 10.27 -18.34
CA ILE A 294 15.56 9.64 -17.20
C ILE A 294 15.96 10.37 -15.92
N HIS A 295 14.97 10.79 -15.14
CA HIS A 295 15.17 11.25 -13.78
C HIS A 295 15.00 10.06 -12.84
N VAL A 296 16.09 9.68 -12.18
CA VAL A 296 16.07 8.70 -11.09
C VAL A 296 16.05 9.45 -9.76
N ILE A 297 14.95 9.31 -9.02
CA ILE A 297 14.79 9.88 -7.69
C ILE A 297 15.07 8.78 -6.68
N ASP A 298 16.01 9.02 -5.76
CA ASP A 298 16.24 8.13 -4.61
C ASP A 298 15.49 8.67 -3.40
N TYR A 299 14.50 7.90 -2.95
CA TYR A 299 13.84 8.12 -1.67
C TYR A 299 14.12 6.95 -0.75
N LYS A 300 15.03 7.15 0.20
CA LYS A 300 15.37 6.16 1.25
C LYS A 300 15.75 4.78 0.67
N GLY A 301 16.46 4.75 -0.46
CA GLY A 301 16.88 3.51 -1.12
C GLY A 301 15.84 2.90 -2.06
N ILE A 302 14.66 3.51 -2.20
CA ILE A 302 13.69 3.16 -3.24
C ILE A 302 13.91 4.11 -4.42
N LEU A 303 14.48 3.57 -5.50
CA LEU A 303 14.71 4.32 -6.71
C LEU A 303 13.43 4.38 -7.55
N THR A 304 13.04 5.59 -7.95
CA THR A 304 11.93 5.86 -8.86
C THR A 304 12.44 6.41 -10.18
N PHE A 305 12.09 5.75 -11.27
CA PHE A 305 12.42 6.10 -12.65
C PHE A 305 11.22 6.85 -13.26
N ARG A 306 11.47 8.07 -13.75
CA ARG A 306 10.50 8.85 -14.54
C ARG A 306 11.21 9.50 -15.72
N LEU A 307 10.51 9.69 -16.83
CA LEU A 307 11.05 10.50 -17.92
C LEU A 307 11.11 11.98 -17.50
N LYS A 308 12.15 12.69 -17.93
CA LYS A 308 12.30 14.13 -17.73
C LYS A 308 11.32 14.95 -18.55
#